data_AF-A0A0F9QBC1-F1
#
_entry.id   AF-A0A0F9QBC1-F1
#
_cell.length_a   1.000
_cell.length_b   1.000
_cell.length_c   1.000
_cell.angle_alpha   90.00
_cell.angle_beta   90.00
_cell.angle_gamma   90.00
#
_symmetry.space_group_name_H-M   'P 1'
#
loop_
_entity.id
_entity.type
_entity.pdbx_description
1 polymer ?
#
loop_
_entity_poly.entity_id
_entity_poly.type
_entity_poly.pdbx_seq_one_letter_code
_entity_poly.pdbx_strand_id
1 'polypeptide(L)'
;MIFKSKVRKLLVCRFITMICAISYLVFIIFAMNVSISSSMSSYLYFSGFYFFGLITLFLFSCLLFGICYFAFLLAKIDRKIGREVRKANEVINGYVSLLKQEQKPIKIFKINEYITLKLENDSTNIYVDEKEFKQCKYLLLNIDTFGIESYDEINSIDEIEDINIDDINLDQCLEGSSVYEKNIIKITPETEFFGHCSNLQAWVENEYDTRILHSNISFPLLKRLTEVGDIKAKRVFKEEIAMRYTEGNLSVREFLNNGNYLGYLDMEEILIIIRTVLEKEKEIIGLNVILKEKKKSIEIIGHEDIELSKHFLNIYSETVDFVDSITEEEKQEINDFIKKQEEIKNE
;
A
#
# COMPACT_ATOMS: atom_id res chain seq x y z
N MET A 1 7.24 -8.58 -11.53
CA MET A 1 7.83 -8.13 -12.82
C MET A 1 8.60 -6.80 -12.73
N ILE A 2 8.19 -5.89 -11.82
CA ILE A 2 8.82 -4.56 -11.61
C ILE A 2 10.25 -4.67 -11.04
N PHE A 3 10.52 -5.64 -10.17
CA PHE A 3 11.84 -5.84 -9.55
C PHE A 3 12.96 -6.13 -10.57
N LYS A 4 12.68 -6.97 -11.59
CA LYS A 4 13.64 -7.26 -12.68
C LYS A 4 13.97 -6.02 -13.52
N SER A 5 13.09 -5.03 -13.61
CA SER A 5 13.33 -3.78 -14.34
C SER A 5 14.32 -2.86 -13.61
N LYS A 6 14.15 -2.70 -12.28
CA LYS A 6 15.04 -1.87 -11.45
C LYS A 6 16.48 -2.42 -11.41
N VAL A 7 16.63 -3.72 -11.17
CA VAL A 7 17.97 -4.38 -11.14
C VAL A 7 18.70 -4.21 -12.47
N ARG A 8 17.97 -4.26 -13.59
CA ARG A 8 18.54 -4.12 -14.92
C ARG A 8 19.02 -2.70 -15.22
N LYS A 9 18.25 -1.69 -14.83
CA LYS A 9 18.68 -0.28 -14.94
C LYS A 9 19.92 0.00 -14.09
N LEU A 10 19.98 -0.58 -12.89
CA LEU A 10 21.12 -0.42 -11.98
C LEU A 10 22.40 -1.05 -12.55
N LEU A 11 22.32 -2.24 -13.14
CA LEU A 11 23.45 -2.91 -13.79
C LEU A 11 23.98 -2.12 -14.99
N VAL A 12 23.10 -1.57 -15.84
CA VAL A 12 23.50 -0.72 -16.97
C VAL A 12 24.19 0.55 -16.47
N CYS A 13 23.65 1.19 -15.42
CA CYS A 13 24.24 2.40 -14.87
C CYS A 13 25.65 2.14 -14.29
N ARG A 14 25.81 1.07 -13.51
CA ARG A 14 27.13 0.65 -12.96
C ARG A 14 28.15 0.34 -14.04
N PHE A 15 27.70 -0.28 -15.14
CA PHE A 15 28.56 -0.60 -16.26
C PHE A 15 29.06 0.66 -16.98
N ILE A 16 28.18 1.65 -17.20
CA ILE A 16 28.55 2.94 -17.79
C ILE A 16 29.54 3.68 -16.88
N THR A 17 29.29 3.74 -15.56
CA THR A 17 30.22 4.40 -14.62
C THR A 17 31.61 3.75 -14.62
N MET A 18 31.68 2.42 -14.76
CA MET A 18 32.95 1.71 -14.84
C MET A 18 33.72 2.07 -16.12
N ILE A 19 33.04 2.15 -17.26
CA ILE A 19 33.65 2.55 -18.54
C ILE A 19 34.19 3.99 -18.45
N CYS A 20 33.42 4.91 -17.86
CA CYS A 20 33.87 6.30 -17.66
C CYS A 20 35.12 6.37 -16.77
N ALA A 21 35.15 5.60 -15.67
CA ALA A 21 36.31 5.55 -14.76
C ALA A 21 37.57 5.01 -15.45
N ILE A 22 37.45 3.93 -16.23
CA ILE A 22 38.58 3.37 -16.99
C ILE A 22 39.08 4.37 -18.03
N SER A 23 38.18 5.03 -18.75
CA SER A 23 38.54 6.03 -19.77
C SER A 23 39.28 7.22 -19.14
N TYR A 24 38.83 7.67 -17.97
CA TYR A 24 39.48 8.75 -17.22
C TYR A 24 40.89 8.35 -16.72
N LEU A 25 41.06 7.12 -16.23
CA LEU A 25 42.38 6.61 -15.82
C LEU A 25 43.37 6.57 -16.99
N VAL A 26 42.92 6.12 -18.16
CA VAL A 26 43.75 6.09 -19.39
C VAL A 26 44.16 7.51 -19.78
N PHE A 27 43.26 8.49 -19.68
CA PHE A 27 43.57 9.89 -19.94
C PHE A 27 44.62 10.45 -18.96
N ILE A 28 44.51 10.16 -17.66
CA ILE A 28 45.51 10.56 -16.67
C ILE A 28 46.89 9.96 -17.01
N ILE A 29 46.94 8.66 -17.29
CA ILE A 29 48.19 7.97 -17.64
C ILE A 29 48.82 8.62 -18.89
N PHE A 30 48.01 8.96 -19.89
CA PHE A 30 48.47 9.67 -21.07
C PHE A 30 49.04 11.07 -20.73
N ALA A 31 48.31 11.86 -19.94
CA ALA A 31 48.74 13.19 -19.52
C ALA A 31 50.05 13.18 -18.70
N MET A 32 50.22 12.19 -17.82
CA MET A 32 51.45 11.99 -17.06
C MET A 32 52.62 11.64 -17.99
N ASN A 33 52.42 10.75 -18.97
CA ASN A 33 53.45 10.42 -19.94
C ASN A 33 53.87 11.62 -20.81
N VAL A 34 52.91 12.45 -21.24
CA VAL A 34 53.20 13.70 -21.97
C VAL A 34 54.05 14.64 -21.10
N SER A 35 53.68 14.82 -19.84
CA SER A 35 54.40 15.68 -18.89
C SER A 35 55.85 15.21 -18.69
N ILE A 36 56.06 13.91 -18.48
CA ILE A 36 57.41 13.33 -18.31
C ILE A 36 58.25 13.52 -19.59
N SER A 37 57.66 13.31 -20.77
CA SER A 37 58.36 13.42 -22.05
C SER A 37 58.87 14.84 -22.37
N SER A 38 58.17 15.88 -21.88
CA SER A 38 58.55 17.28 -22.09
C SER A 38 59.88 17.68 -21.45
N SER A 39 60.37 16.88 -20.50
CA SER A 39 61.64 17.10 -19.78
C SER A 39 62.87 16.51 -20.47
N MET A 40 62.71 15.69 -21.52
CA MET A 40 63.81 14.98 -22.19
C MET A 40 64.06 15.52 -23.61
N SER A 41 65.24 16.13 -23.83
CA SER A 41 65.62 16.92 -25.02
C SER A 41 65.87 16.11 -26.33
N SER A 42 65.36 14.88 -26.45
CA SER A 42 65.66 14.01 -27.60
C SER A 42 64.42 13.78 -28.49
N TYR A 43 64.33 14.55 -29.57
CA TYR A 43 63.25 14.54 -30.59
C TYR A 43 62.92 13.13 -31.16
N LEU A 44 63.89 12.22 -31.20
CA LEU A 44 63.73 10.85 -31.71
C LEU A 44 62.95 9.91 -30.77
N TYR A 45 62.98 10.14 -29.46
CA TYR A 45 62.15 9.36 -28.52
C TYR A 45 60.69 9.81 -28.58
N PHE A 46 60.47 11.10 -28.80
CA PHE A 46 59.13 11.71 -28.83
C PHE A 46 58.24 11.08 -29.91
N SER A 47 58.74 10.87 -31.14
CA SER A 47 57.94 10.29 -32.23
C SER A 47 57.50 8.85 -31.97
N GLY A 48 58.35 8.03 -31.33
CA GLY A 48 58.03 6.64 -30.98
C GLY A 48 56.92 6.53 -29.92
N PHE A 49 56.95 7.38 -28.90
CA PHE A 49 55.91 7.40 -27.85
C PHE A 49 54.54 7.83 -28.39
N TYR A 50 54.51 8.81 -29.31
CA TYR A 50 53.25 9.22 -29.95
C TYR A 50 52.64 8.10 -30.79
N PHE A 51 53.47 7.39 -31.57
CA PHE A 51 53.00 6.26 -32.36
C PHE A 51 52.44 5.14 -31.48
N PHE A 52 53.13 4.80 -30.38
CA PHE A 52 52.65 3.80 -29.43
C PHE A 52 51.35 4.24 -28.72
N GLY A 53 51.23 5.53 -28.37
CA GLY A 53 50.01 6.11 -27.81
C GLY A 53 48.82 6.02 -28.76
N LEU A 54 49.03 6.27 -30.05
CA LEU A 54 47.97 6.14 -31.06
C LEU A 54 47.53 4.68 -31.23
N ILE A 55 48.46 3.73 -31.22
CA ILE A 55 48.14 2.31 -31.29
C ILE A 55 47.32 1.87 -30.07
N THR A 56 47.73 2.26 -28.86
CA THR A 56 46.99 1.89 -27.63
C THR A 56 45.60 2.50 -27.60
N LEU A 57 45.43 3.75 -28.03
CA LEU A 57 44.12 4.40 -28.16
C LEU A 57 43.23 3.69 -29.19
N PHE A 58 43.78 3.30 -30.34
CA PHE A 58 43.07 2.55 -31.37
C PHE A 58 42.61 1.18 -30.84
N LEU A 59 43.51 0.42 -30.22
CA LEU A 59 43.17 -0.88 -29.63
C LEU A 59 42.09 -0.76 -28.54
N PHE A 60 42.16 0.27 -27.70
CA PHE A 60 41.14 0.53 -26.69
C PHE A 60 39.78 0.89 -27.31
N SER A 61 39.77 1.70 -28.37
CA SER A 61 38.56 2.02 -29.13
C SER A 61 37.92 0.77 -29.76
N CYS A 62 38.73 -0.11 -30.36
CA CYS A 62 38.26 -1.40 -30.88
C CYS A 62 37.69 -2.30 -29.79
N LEU A 63 38.33 -2.36 -28.61
CA LEU A 63 37.83 -3.14 -27.48
C LEU A 63 36.48 -2.61 -26.98
N LEU A 64 36.37 -1.28 -26.82
CA LEU A 64 35.13 -0.63 -26.38
C LEU A 64 34.00 -0.87 -27.39
N PHE A 65 34.29 -0.77 -28.69
CA PHE A 65 33.32 -1.08 -29.74
C PHE A 65 32.87 -2.54 -29.68
N GLY A 66 33.80 -3.48 -29.47
CA GLY A 66 33.50 -4.91 -29.30
C GLY A 66 32.60 -5.18 -28.09
N ILE A 67 32.87 -4.54 -26.95
CA ILE A 67 32.05 -4.64 -25.74
C ILE A 67 30.63 -4.08 -25.98
N CYS A 68 30.53 -2.89 -26.58
CA CYS A 68 29.24 -2.28 -26.91
C CYS A 68 28.43 -3.14 -27.88
N TYR A 69 29.08 -3.71 -28.89
CA TYR A 69 28.46 -4.62 -29.84
C TYR A 69 27.96 -5.91 -29.17
N PHE A 70 28.75 -6.49 -28.28
CA PHE A 70 28.35 -7.67 -27.51
C PHE A 70 27.17 -7.38 -26.58
N ALA A 71 27.19 -6.25 -25.86
CA ALA A 71 26.07 -5.82 -25.02
C ALA A 71 24.78 -5.61 -25.84
N PHE A 72 24.89 -5.04 -27.04
CA PHE A 72 23.78 -4.91 -27.98
C PHE A 72 23.22 -6.28 -28.40
N LEU A 73 24.07 -7.26 -28.70
CA LEU A 73 23.65 -8.62 -29.02
C LEU A 73 22.92 -9.29 -27.86
N LEU A 74 23.45 -9.18 -26.62
CA LEU A 74 22.78 -9.70 -25.43
C LEU A 74 21.39 -9.07 -25.22
N ALA A 75 21.28 -7.74 -25.41
CA ALA A 75 19.99 -7.05 -25.33
C ALA A 75 19.01 -7.54 -26.40
N LYS A 76 19.48 -7.86 -27.61
CA LYS A 76 18.65 -8.41 -28.70
C LYS A 76 18.17 -9.83 -28.40
N ILE A 77 19.03 -10.67 -27.82
CA ILE A 77 18.69 -12.04 -27.40
C ILE A 77 17.64 -12.00 -26.29
N ASP A 78 17.85 -11.20 -25.25
CA ASP A 78 16.91 -11.10 -24.14
C ASP A 78 15.53 -10.58 -24.59
N ARG A 79 15.49 -9.58 -25.49
CA ARG A 79 14.21 -9.14 -26.08
C ARG A 79 13.51 -10.25 -26.87
N LYS A 80 14.26 -11.16 -27.51
CA LYS A 80 13.68 -12.31 -28.21
C LYS A 80 13.11 -13.31 -27.21
N ILE A 81 13.88 -13.67 -26.17
CA ILE A 81 13.44 -14.58 -25.09
C ILE A 81 12.20 -14.02 -24.39
N GLY A 82 12.22 -12.75 -24.01
CA GLY A 82 11.09 -12.10 -23.32
C GLY A 82 9.80 -12.09 -24.15
N ARG A 83 9.89 -12.02 -25.49
CA ARG A 83 8.72 -12.13 -26.37
C ARG A 83 8.17 -13.55 -26.42
N GLU A 84 9.02 -14.56 -26.53
CA GLU A 84 8.59 -15.96 -26.58
C GLU A 84 8.02 -16.42 -25.23
N VAL A 85 8.61 -15.99 -24.10
CA VAL A 85 8.06 -16.24 -22.76
C VAL A 85 6.68 -15.60 -22.61
N ARG A 86 6.47 -14.38 -23.14
CA ARG A 86 5.14 -13.73 -23.07
C ARG A 86 4.09 -14.52 -23.85
N LYS A 87 4.41 -14.94 -25.07
CA LYS A 87 3.51 -15.79 -25.88
C LYS A 87 3.21 -17.11 -25.18
N ALA A 88 4.21 -17.76 -24.59
CA ALA A 88 4.02 -19.00 -23.84
C ALA A 88 3.09 -18.78 -22.64
N ASN A 89 3.26 -17.68 -21.90
CA ASN A 89 2.39 -17.34 -20.78
C ASN A 89 0.95 -17.03 -21.22
N GLU A 90 0.76 -16.36 -22.36
CA GLU A 90 -0.58 -16.12 -22.92
C GLU A 90 -1.29 -17.45 -23.24
N VAL A 91 -0.57 -18.41 -23.83
CA VAL A 91 -1.11 -19.76 -24.10
C VAL A 91 -1.41 -20.51 -22.81
N ILE A 92 -0.48 -20.53 -21.85
CA ILE A 92 -0.67 -21.19 -20.55
C ILE A 92 -1.88 -20.60 -19.82
N ASN A 93 -2.00 -19.27 -19.77
CA ASN A 93 -3.12 -18.60 -19.13
C ASN A 93 -4.45 -18.93 -19.81
N GLY A 94 -4.47 -19.08 -21.13
CA GLY A 94 -5.64 -19.53 -21.88
C GLY A 94 -6.07 -20.96 -21.51
N TYR A 95 -5.11 -21.89 -21.39
CA TYR A 95 -5.43 -23.25 -20.90
C TYR A 95 -5.89 -23.25 -19.45
N VAL A 96 -5.26 -22.47 -18.57
CA VAL A 96 -5.66 -22.35 -17.16
C VAL A 96 -7.09 -21.79 -17.06
N SER A 97 -7.46 -20.80 -17.88
CA SER A 97 -8.83 -20.28 -17.87
C SER A 97 -9.86 -21.30 -18.36
N LEU A 98 -9.52 -22.12 -19.36
CA LEU A 98 -10.38 -23.21 -19.84
C LEU A 98 -10.57 -24.29 -18.76
N LEU A 99 -9.49 -24.69 -18.10
CA LEU A 99 -9.56 -25.66 -16.99
C LEU A 99 -10.40 -25.15 -15.82
N LYS A 100 -10.35 -23.84 -15.53
CA LYS A 100 -11.23 -23.22 -14.53
C LYS A 100 -12.71 -23.20 -14.93
N GLN A 101 -13.03 -23.10 -16.23
CA GLN A 101 -14.41 -23.06 -16.70
C GLN A 101 -15.12 -24.42 -16.65
N GLU A 102 -14.38 -25.53 -16.72
CA GLU A 102 -14.97 -26.88 -16.65
C GLU A 102 -15.19 -27.41 -15.23
N GLN A 103 -14.68 -26.70 -14.22
CA GLN A 103 -14.79 -27.14 -12.83
C GLN A 103 -16.13 -26.72 -12.24
N LYS A 104 -17.05 -27.67 -12.19
CA LYS A 104 -18.30 -27.52 -11.45
C LYS A 104 -17.97 -27.47 -9.94
N PRO A 105 -18.50 -26.50 -9.18
CA PRO A 105 -18.28 -26.43 -7.74
C PRO A 105 -18.79 -27.69 -7.05
N ILE A 106 -18.01 -28.18 -6.09
CA ILE A 106 -18.36 -29.36 -5.28
C ILE A 106 -19.57 -29.03 -4.41
N LYS A 107 -19.62 -27.82 -3.86
CA LYS A 107 -20.73 -27.27 -3.08
C LYS A 107 -20.97 -25.80 -3.42
N ILE A 108 -22.24 -25.40 -3.39
CA ILE A 108 -22.67 -24.01 -3.53
C ILE A 108 -23.56 -23.69 -2.33
N PHE A 109 -23.33 -22.55 -1.70
CA PHE A 109 -24.16 -22.05 -0.61
C PHE A 109 -24.52 -20.59 -0.89
N LYS A 110 -25.81 -20.32 -1.14
CA LYS A 110 -26.31 -18.96 -1.37
C LYS A 110 -26.73 -18.37 -0.02
N ILE A 111 -26.08 -17.29 0.40
CA ILE A 111 -26.39 -16.62 1.68
C ILE A 111 -27.55 -15.65 1.51
N ASN A 112 -27.47 -14.79 0.49
CA ASN A 112 -28.55 -13.87 0.14
C ASN A 112 -28.57 -13.65 -1.38
N GLU A 113 -29.29 -12.64 -1.85
CA GLU A 113 -29.40 -12.35 -3.29
C GLU A 113 -28.06 -11.97 -3.94
N TYR A 114 -27.15 -11.36 -3.18
CA TYR A 114 -25.86 -10.88 -3.67
C TYR A 114 -24.70 -11.83 -3.39
N ILE A 115 -24.69 -12.51 -2.24
CA ILE A 115 -23.57 -13.29 -1.72
C ILE A 115 -23.79 -14.78 -1.93
N THR A 116 -22.83 -15.42 -2.58
CA THR A 116 -22.79 -16.88 -2.75
C THR A 116 -21.39 -17.40 -2.47
N LEU A 117 -21.28 -18.50 -1.74
CA LEU A 117 -20.03 -19.23 -1.56
C LEU A 117 -20.00 -20.48 -2.43
N LYS A 118 -18.84 -20.80 -2.97
CA LYS A 118 -18.60 -22.03 -3.73
C LYS A 118 -17.34 -22.72 -3.23
N LEU A 119 -17.40 -24.04 -3.08
CA LEU A 119 -16.24 -24.89 -2.82
C LEU A 119 -15.71 -25.39 -4.17
N GLU A 120 -14.57 -24.87 -4.60
CA GLU A 120 -13.95 -25.15 -5.89
C GLU A 120 -12.45 -25.44 -5.68
N ASN A 121 -11.96 -26.57 -6.19
CA ASN A 121 -10.56 -27.00 -6.00
C ASN A 121 -10.09 -27.00 -4.54
N ASP A 122 -10.90 -27.58 -3.65
CA ASP A 122 -10.60 -27.62 -2.21
C ASP A 122 -10.43 -26.24 -1.56
N SER A 123 -10.91 -25.17 -2.22
CA SER A 123 -10.88 -23.81 -1.71
C SER A 123 -12.27 -23.19 -1.69
N THR A 124 -12.56 -22.44 -0.64
CA THR A 124 -13.81 -21.68 -0.52
C THR A 124 -13.67 -20.34 -1.23
N ASN A 125 -14.56 -20.06 -2.17
CA ASN A 125 -14.61 -18.81 -2.94
C ASN A 125 -15.90 -18.06 -2.60
N ILE A 126 -15.78 -16.76 -2.29
CA ILE A 126 -16.92 -15.86 -2.06
C ILE A 126 -17.21 -15.14 -3.37
N TYR A 127 -18.49 -15.02 -3.73
CA TYR A 127 -18.97 -14.30 -4.89
C TYR A 127 -19.96 -13.23 -4.44
N VAL A 128 -19.83 -12.04 -5.03
CA VAL A 128 -20.78 -10.94 -4.88
C VAL A 128 -21.29 -10.58 -6.26
N ASP A 129 -22.59 -10.73 -6.50
CA ASP A 129 -23.22 -10.53 -7.82
C ASP A 129 -22.52 -11.38 -8.90
N GLU A 130 -22.40 -12.68 -8.62
CA GLU A 130 -21.74 -13.69 -9.46
C GLU A 130 -20.24 -13.46 -9.76
N LYS A 131 -19.64 -12.39 -9.22
CA LYS A 131 -18.23 -12.05 -9.39
C LYS A 131 -17.44 -12.46 -8.17
N GLU A 132 -16.33 -13.15 -8.40
CA GLU A 132 -15.42 -13.60 -7.35
C GLU A 132 -14.88 -12.42 -6.54
N PHE A 133 -15.06 -12.46 -5.22
CA PHE A 133 -14.52 -11.52 -4.25
C PHE A 133 -13.15 -12.04 -3.76
N LYS A 134 -12.07 -11.38 -4.19
CA LYS A 134 -10.69 -11.88 -4.05
C LYS A 134 -9.96 -11.43 -2.78
N GLN A 135 -10.61 -10.66 -1.92
CA GLN A 135 -9.96 -10.14 -0.71
C GLN A 135 -9.72 -11.25 0.32
N CYS A 136 -8.64 -11.12 1.11
CA CYS A 136 -8.09 -12.17 1.98
C CYS A 136 -9.16 -12.94 2.76
N LYS A 137 -9.26 -14.25 2.52
CA LYS A 137 -10.31 -15.15 3.07
C LYS A 137 -9.96 -15.74 4.44
N TYR A 138 -8.73 -15.52 4.91
CA TYR A 138 -8.12 -16.29 6.00
C TYR A 138 -8.66 -15.98 7.40
N LEU A 139 -9.49 -14.94 7.57
CA LEU A 139 -9.89 -14.41 8.87
C LEU A 139 -11.41 -14.46 9.15
N LEU A 140 -12.10 -15.42 8.55
CA LEU A 140 -13.52 -15.63 8.84
C LEU A 140 -13.75 -16.36 10.17
N LEU A 141 -12.77 -17.01 10.79
CA LEU A 141 -12.93 -17.68 12.09
C LEU A 141 -12.58 -16.74 13.25
N ASN A 142 -13.57 -16.04 13.80
CA ASN A 142 -13.46 -15.54 15.17
C ASN A 142 -14.79 -15.81 15.89
N ILE A 143 -14.92 -17.00 16.49
CA ILE A 143 -15.96 -17.24 17.50
C ILE A 143 -15.27 -17.11 18.85
N ASP A 144 -15.33 -15.91 19.42
CA ASP A 144 -15.35 -15.77 20.87
C ASP A 144 -16.50 -14.82 21.24
N THR A 145 -17.66 -15.40 21.57
CA THR A 145 -18.88 -14.70 21.96
C THR A 145 -19.00 -14.58 23.49
N PHE A 146 -17.89 -14.55 24.22
CA PHE A 146 -17.91 -14.42 25.68
C PHE A 146 -16.98 -13.29 26.15
N GLY A 147 -17.58 -12.11 26.34
CA GLY A 147 -17.04 -11.03 27.19
C GLY A 147 -15.95 -10.20 26.54
N ILE A 148 -16.32 -9.21 25.73
CA ILE A 148 -15.35 -8.28 25.13
C ILE A 148 -15.89 -6.86 25.25
N GLU A 149 -15.73 -6.30 26.45
CA GLU A 149 -15.65 -4.86 26.70
C GLU A 149 -14.26 -4.31 26.30
N SER A 150 -13.51 -4.98 25.41
CA SER A 150 -12.15 -4.59 25.02
C SER A 150 -11.80 -4.90 23.55
N TYR A 151 -12.70 -4.56 22.62
CA TYR A 151 -12.30 -4.35 21.21
C TYR A 151 -12.21 -2.86 20.85
N ASP A 152 -12.22 -1.99 21.87
CA ASP A 152 -11.84 -0.56 21.81
C ASP A 152 -10.33 -0.35 21.55
N GLU A 153 -9.59 -1.42 21.23
CA GLU A 153 -8.13 -1.41 21.03
C GLU A 153 -7.69 -1.65 19.57
N ILE A 154 -8.57 -1.50 18.57
CA ILE A 154 -8.08 -1.22 17.21
C ILE A 154 -8.00 0.31 17.05
N ASN A 155 -7.06 0.90 17.79
CA ASN A 155 -6.79 2.35 17.82
C ASN A 155 -5.88 2.84 16.68
N SER A 156 -5.49 1.99 15.72
CA SER A 156 -4.75 2.45 14.56
C SER A 156 -4.80 1.49 13.36
N ILE A 157 -4.81 2.09 12.17
CA ILE A 157 -4.36 1.46 10.92
C ILE A 157 -2.80 1.44 10.86
N ASP A 158 -2.11 1.89 11.91
CA ASP A 158 -0.64 1.94 11.99
C ASP A 158 0.01 0.71 12.63
N GLU A 159 -0.77 -0.27 13.10
CA GLU A 159 -0.28 -1.65 13.27
C GLU A 159 -0.26 -2.43 11.94
N ILE A 160 -0.32 -1.73 10.80
CA ILE A 160 -0.10 -2.27 9.45
C ILE A 160 1.37 -2.08 8.98
N GLU A 161 2.22 -1.42 9.77
CA GLU A 161 3.67 -1.42 9.52
C GLU A 161 4.35 -2.66 10.14
N ASP A 162 4.17 -3.82 9.50
CA ASP A 162 5.26 -4.79 9.37
C ASP A 162 5.00 -5.94 8.39
N ILE A 163 3.90 -5.88 7.63
CA ILE A 163 3.73 -6.84 6.56
C ILE A 163 3.48 -6.13 5.25
N ASN A 164 4.60 -5.89 4.55
CA ASN A 164 4.67 -5.86 3.10
C ASN A 164 3.63 -6.85 2.53
N ILE A 165 2.46 -6.34 2.13
CA ILE A 165 1.42 -7.11 1.45
C ILE A 165 1.91 -7.61 0.08
N ASP A 166 3.06 -7.10 -0.38
CA ASP A 166 3.81 -7.61 -1.54
C ASP A 166 4.82 -8.74 -1.22
N ASP A 167 5.16 -8.98 0.06
CA ASP A 167 6.07 -10.05 0.53
C ASP A 167 5.36 -11.18 1.28
N ILE A 168 4.07 -11.09 1.57
CA ILE A 168 3.30 -12.27 1.97
C ILE A 168 3.01 -13.11 0.72
N ASN A 169 4.01 -13.89 0.32
CA ASN A 169 3.71 -15.21 -0.21
C ASN A 169 2.96 -15.98 0.89
N LEU A 170 1.64 -15.76 1.00
CA LEU A 170 0.78 -16.52 1.91
C LEU A 170 0.45 -17.90 1.33
N ASP A 171 1.12 -18.29 0.25
CA ASP A 171 1.33 -19.70 -0.10
C ASP A 171 2.39 -20.34 0.83
N GLN A 172 3.31 -19.58 1.43
CA GLN A 172 4.40 -20.10 2.29
C GLN A 172 4.09 -20.22 3.78
N CYS A 173 2.96 -19.69 4.29
CA CYS A 173 2.63 -19.86 5.72
C CYS A 173 2.04 -21.25 6.05
N LEU A 174 1.77 -22.09 5.05
CA LEU A 174 1.46 -23.51 5.23
C LEU A 174 2.28 -24.45 4.32
N GLU A 175 3.10 -23.93 3.42
CA GLU A 175 4.09 -24.70 2.68
C GLU A 175 5.53 -24.34 3.11
N GLY A 176 6.03 -25.01 4.15
CA GLY A 176 7.46 -25.33 4.21
C GLY A 176 8.38 -24.47 5.07
N SER A 177 7.96 -23.98 6.25
CA SER A 177 8.91 -23.57 7.30
C SER A 177 8.83 -24.49 8.51
N SER A 178 9.78 -25.42 8.56
CA SER A 178 10.10 -26.26 9.72
C SER A 178 10.26 -25.44 11.00
N VAL A 179 9.74 -25.95 12.12
CA VAL A 179 10.13 -25.70 13.54
C VAL A 179 8.95 -25.39 14.52
N TYR A 180 7.68 -25.43 14.10
CA TYR A 180 6.59 -25.58 15.06
C TYR A 180 5.66 -26.74 14.69
N GLU A 181 6.00 -27.94 15.16
CA GLU A 181 5.08 -29.07 15.33
C GLU A 181 4.05 -28.72 16.41
N LYS A 182 3.16 -27.76 16.11
CA LYS A 182 1.88 -27.66 16.80
C LYS A 182 0.96 -28.63 16.07
N ASN A 183 0.21 -29.45 16.79
CA ASN A 183 -0.80 -30.35 16.24
C ASN A 183 -1.82 -29.55 15.42
N ILE A 184 -1.54 -29.28 14.14
CA ILE A 184 -2.46 -28.62 13.23
C ILE A 184 -3.53 -29.67 12.96
N ILE A 185 -4.67 -29.53 13.62
CA ILE A 185 -5.89 -30.24 13.25
C ILE A 185 -6.12 -29.88 11.78
N LYS A 186 -5.89 -30.84 10.88
CA LYS A 186 -6.12 -30.66 9.45
C LYS A 186 -7.63 -30.60 9.24
N ILE A 187 -8.17 -29.39 9.18
CA ILE A 187 -9.57 -29.15 8.84
C ILE A 187 -9.76 -29.55 7.37
N THR A 188 -10.83 -30.29 7.06
CA THR A 188 -11.12 -30.64 5.66
C THR A 188 -11.67 -29.41 4.93
N PRO A 189 -11.44 -29.28 3.61
CA PRO A 189 -12.00 -28.18 2.82
C PRO A 189 -13.51 -28.00 3.00
N GLU A 190 -14.26 -29.09 3.16
CA GLU A 190 -15.71 -29.02 3.42
C GLU A 190 -16.03 -28.45 4.81
N THR A 191 -15.25 -28.79 5.83
CA THR A 191 -15.46 -28.30 7.19
C THR A 191 -15.15 -26.81 7.27
N GLU A 192 -14.07 -26.39 6.62
CA GLU A 192 -13.73 -24.97 6.49
C GLU A 192 -14.82 -24.21 5.72
N PHE A 193 -15.29 -24.76 4.59
CA PHE A 193 -16.40 -24.19 3.82
C PHE A 193 -17.66 -23.97 4.67
N PHE A 194 -18.03 -24.94 5.50
CA PHE A 194 -19.17 -24.79 6.41
C PHE A 194 -18.95 -23.71 7.47
N GLY A 195 -17.73 -23.60 8.02
CA GLY A 195 -17.35 -22.51 8.92
C GLY A 195 -17.53 -21.14 8.26
N HIS A 196 -16.96 -20.96 7.07
CA HIS A 196 -17.09 -19.72 6.28
C HIS A 196 -18.53 -19.37 5.95
N CYS A 197 -19.34 -20.36 5.55
CA CYS A 197 -20.78 -20.17 5.29
C CYS A 197 -21.51 -19.69 6.56
N SER A 198 -21.23 -20.31 7.70
CA SER A 198 -21.89 -19.99 8.97
C SER A 198 -21.54 -18.57 9.43
N ASN A 199 -20.28 -18.16 9.30
CA ASN A 199 -19.84 -16.84 9.75
C ASN A 199 -20.38 -15.72 8.85
N LEU A 200 -20.34 -15.90 7.52
CA LEU A 200 -20.95 -14.92 6.61
C LEU A 200 -22.48 -14.90 6.73
N GLN A 201 -23.13 -16.04 6.98
CA GLN A 201 -24.57 -16.05 7.24
C GLN A 201 -24.92 -15.30 8.52
N ALA A 202 -24.20 -15.55 9.62
CA ALA A 202 -24.38 -14.83 10.87
C ALA A 202 -24.17 -13.31 10.68
N TRP A 203 -23.16 -12.92 9.89
CA TRP A 203 -22.91 -11.52 9.57
C TRP A 203 -24.07 -10.86 8.80
N VAL A 204 -24.63 -11.54 7.80
CA VAL A 204 -25.79 -11.04 7.04
C VAL A 204 -27.05 -10.97 7.91
N GLU A 205 -27.29 -12.00 8.72
CA GLU A 205 -28.45 -12.07 9.62
C GLU A 205 -28.40 -10.98 10.70
N ASN A 206 -27.21 -10.59 11.15
CA ASN A 206 -26.98 -9.49 12.08
C ASN A 206 -26.71 -8.16 11.36
N GLU A 207 -27.40 -7.93 10.26
CA GLU A 207 -27.44 -6.62 9.60
C GLU A 207 -26.09 -6.07 9.13
N TYR A 208 -25.15 -6.95 8.77
CA TYR A 208 -23.78 -6.58 8.39
C TYR A 208 -22.93 -5.96 9.49
N ASP A 209 -23.23 -6.27 10.76
CA ASP A 209 -22.43 -5.84 11.91
C ASP A 209 -20.94 -6.18 11.72
N THR A 210 -20.11 -5.15 11.56
CA THR A 210 -18.68 -5.28 11.24
C THR A 210 -17.85 -5.87 12.37
N ARG A 211 -18.43 -6.10 13.55
CA ARG A 211 -17.81 -6.79 14.69
C ARG A 211 -17.84 -8.31 14.57
N ILE A 212 -18.71 -8.86 13.72
CA ILE A 212 -18.88 -10.32 13.56
C ILE A 212 -17.80 -10.92 12.65
N LEU A 213 -17.43 -10.20 11.59
CA LEU A 213 -16.34 -10.60 10.70
C LEU A 213 -15.17 -9.66 10.90
N HIS A 214 -13.96 -10.18 10.76
CA HIS A 214 -12.77 -9.36 10.82
C HIS A 214 -12.80 -8.21 9.79
N SER A 215 -12.28 -7.05 10.18
CA SER A 215 -12.33 -5.78 9.43
C SER A 215 -11.77 -5.87 8.01
N ASN A 216 -10.75 -6.71 7.81
CA ASN A 216 -10.14 -6.97 6.50
C ASN A 216 -11.08 -7.66 5.47
N ILE A 217 -12.20 -8.23 5.92
CA ILE A 217 -13.24 -8.82 5.08
C ILE A 217 -14.53 -8.01 5.16
N SER A 218 -14.99 -7.63 6.36
CA SER A 218 -16.29 -6.95 6.53
C SER A 218 -16.34 -5.63 5.77
N PHE A 219 -15.34 -4.77 5.94
CA PHE A 219 -15.33 -3.43 5.33
C PHE A 219 -15.25 -3.47 3.79
N PRO A 220 -14.35 -4.26 3.17
CA PRO A 220 -14.31 -4.34 1.72
C PRO A 220 -15.48 -5.13 1.11
N LEU A 221 -16.06 -6.08 1.84
CA LEU A 221 -17.27 -6.78 1.40
C LEU A 221 -18.49 -5.85 1.41
N LEU A 222 -18.63 -4.99 2.44
CA LEU A 222 -19.63 -3.91 2.48
C LEU A 222 -19.49 -2.95 1.30
N LYS A 223 -18.26 -2.53 0.99
CA LYS A 223 -17.98 -1.72 -0.20
C LYS A 223 -18.50 -2.41 -1.46
N ARG A 224 -18.14 -3.69 -1.65
CA ARG A 224 -18.53 -4.44 -2.85
C ARG A 224 -20.05 -4.62 -2.95
N LEU A 225 -20.73 -4.86 -1.83
CA LEU A 225 -22.19 -4.94 -1.75
C LEU A 225 -22.86 -3.60 -2.09
N THR A 226 -22.29 -2.50 -1.61
CA THR A 226 -22.72 -1.14 -1.95
C THR A 226 -22.62 -0.88 -3.45
N GLU A 227 -21.51 -1.30 -4.08
CA GLU A 227 -21.29 -1.14 -5.53
C GLU A 227 -22.28 -1.94 -6.39
N VAL A 228 -22.78 -3.08 -5.90
CA VAL A 228 -23.79 -3.90 -6.60
C VAL A 228 -25.23 -3.52 -6.25
N GLY A 229 -25.41 -2.50 -5.40
CA GLY A 229 -26.72 -1.89 -5.12
C GLY A 229 -27.47 -2.45 -3.92
N ASP A 230 -26.82 -3.19 -3.02
CA ASP A 230 -27.45 -3.58 -1.76
C ASP A 230 -27.68 -2.34 -0.87
N ILE A 231 -28.95 -1.95 -0.72
CA ILE A 231 -29.36 -0.75 0.02
C ILE A 231 -28.99 -0.87 1.50
N LYS A 232 -29.09 -2.06 2.09
CA LYS A 232 -28.78 -2.29 3.50
C LYS A 232 -27.27 -2.19 3.71
N ALA A 233 -26.47 -2.79 2.85
CA ALA A 233 -25.01 -2.66 2.90
C ALA A 233 -24.56 -1.22 2.67
N LYS A 234 -25.19 -0.47 1.74
CA LYS A 234 -24.88 0.94 1.49
C LYS A 234 -25.06 1.81 2.73
N ARG A 235 -26.16 1.61 3.46
CA ARG A 235 -26.42 2.34 4.71
C ARG A 235 -25.33 2.04 5.74
N VAL A 236 -25.09 0.76 6.03
CA VAL A 236 -24.08 0.34 7.02
C VAL A 236 -22.68 0.81 6.61
N PHE A 237 -22.34 0.74 5.33
CA PHE A 237 -21.05 1.19 4.84
C PHE A 237 -20.81 2.68 5.06
N LYS A 238 -21.82 3.53 4.84
CA LYS A 238 -21.74 4.96 5.15
C LYS A 238 -21.55 5.22 6.64
N GLU A 239 -22.33 4.55 7.48
CA GLU A 239 -22.23 4.63 8.95
C GLU A 239 -20.81 4.24 9.41
N GLU A 240 -20.27 3.15 8.85
CA GLU A 240 -18.93 2.64 9.14
C GLU A 240 -17.80 3.56 8.67
N ILE A 241 -17.99 4.30 7.56
CA ILE A 241 -17.04 5.34 7.12
C ILE A 241 -17.09 6.52 8.10
N ALA A 242 -18.29 6.99 8.46
CA ALA A 242 -18.48 8.10 9.37
C ALA A 242 -17.88 7.83 10.76
N MET A 243 -18.19 6.65 11.32
CA MET A 243 -17.65 6.20 12.60
C MET A 243 -16.13 6.13 12.56
N ARG A 244 -15.54 5.42 11.59
CA ARG A 244 -14.07 5.32 11.47
C ARG A 244 -13.38 6.66 11.24
N TYR A 245 -14.00 7.59 10.52
CA TYR A 245 -13.41 8.91 10.32
C TYR A 245 -13.45 9.74 11.60
N THR A 246 -14.57 9.70 12.34
CA THR A 246 -14.77 10.50 13.56
C THR A 246 -14.05 9.96 14.79
N GLU A 247 -13.81 8.65 14.86
CA GLU A 247 -13.18 7.97 16.00
C GLU A 247 -11.78 7.48 15.69
N GLY A 248 -11.47 7.21 14.42
CA GLY A 248 -10.16 6.76 13.99
C GLY A 248 -9.08 7.82 14.13
N ASN A 249 -7.84 7.33 14.24
CA ASN A 249 -6.65 8.14 14.26
C ASN A 249 -6.31 8.71 12.86
N LEU A 250 -5.20 9.45 12.75
CA LEU A 250 -4.81 10.11 11.50
C LEU A 250 -4.61 9.11 10.34
N SER A 251 -4.01 7.95 10.57
CA SER A 251 -3.80 6.97 9.50
C SER A 251 -5.09 6.34 8.98
N VAL A 252 -6.06 6.10 9.87
CA VAL A 252 -7.39 5.65 9.45
C VAL A 252 -8.04 6.70 8.55
N ARG A 253 -7.96 7.99 8.92
CA ARG A 253 -8.51 9.08 8.11
C ARG A 253 -7.78 9.22 6.77
N GLU A 254 -6.45 9.14 6.76
CA GLU A 254 -5.64 9.16 5.53
C GLU A 254 -5.99 7.99 4.61
N PHE A 255 -6.16 6.79 5.16
CA PHE A 255 -6.60 5.62 4.39
C PHE A 255 -7.97 5.86 3.74
N LEU A 256 -8.92 6.40 4.50
CA LEU A 256 -10.26 6.73 3.99
C LEU A 256 -10.22 7.81 2.90
N ASN A 257 -9.37 8.83 3.07
CA ASN A 257 -9.18 9.92 2.11
C ASN A 257 -8.52 9.41 0.82
N ASN A 258 -7.39 8.72 0.93
CA ASN A 258 -6.62 8.19 -0.19
C ASN A 258 -7.40 7.13 -0.99
N GLY A 259 -8.26 6.36 -0.30
CA GLY A 259 -9.15 5.38 -0.91
C GLY A 259 -10.43 5.97 -1.51
N ASN A 260 -10.62 7.29 -1.43
CA ASN A 260 -11.82 8.02 -1.86
C ASN A 260 -13.12 7.45 -1.26
N TYR A 261 -13.08 7.05 0.02
CA TYR A 261 -14.24 6.51 0.72
C TYR A 261 -15.25 7.59 1.09
N LEU A 262 -14.81 8.83 1.29
CA LEU A 262 -15.71 9.95 1.53
C LEU A 262 -16.62 10.25 0.33
N GLY A 263 -16.24 9.85 -0.88
CA GLY A 263 -17.09 9.98 -2.07
C GLY A 263 -18.36 9.12 -2.04
N TYR A 264 -18.53 8.24 -1.05
CA TYR A 264 -19.77 7.50 -0.82
C TYR A 264 -20.78 8.28 0.01
N LEU A 265 -20.35 9.35 0.69
CA LEU A 265 -21.17 10.21 1.53
C LEU A 265 -21.65 11.43 0.74
N ASP A 266 -22.78 11.99 1.14
CA ASP A 266 -23.23 13.29 0.65
C ASP A 266 -22.61 14.44 1.47
N MET A 267 -22.82 15.67 0.98
CA MET A 267 -22.22 16.86 1.60
C MET A 267 -22.72 17.10 3.02
N GLU A 268 -23.97 16.78 3.33
CA GLU A 268 -24.52 16.97 4.69
C GLU A 268 -23.86 15.99 5.67
N GLU A 269 -23.73 14.72 5.27
CA GLU A 269 -23.03 13.68 6.02
C GLU A 269 -21.56 14.07 6.28
N ILE A 270 -20.85 14.56 5.26
CA ILE A 270 -19.45 15.00 5.38
C ILE A 270 -19.33 16.18 6.36
N LEU A 271 -20.21 17.18 6.26
CA LEU A 271 -20.19 18.35 7.15
C LEU A 271 -20.42 17.96 8.62
N ILE A 272 -21.32 16.99 8.88
CA ILE A 272 -21.54 16.45 10.22
C ILE A 272 -20.26 15.81 10.75
N ILE A 273 -19.63 14.94 9.97
CA ILE A 273 -18.38 14.25 10.35
C ILE A 273 -17.28 15.26 10.68
N ILE A 274 -17.05 16.25 9.80
CA ILE A 274 -16.02 17.27 9.99
C ILE A 274 -16.30 18.07 11.27
N ARG A 275 -17.55 18.49 11.50
CA ARG A 275 -17.93 19.20 12.72
C ARG A 275 -17.61 18.38 13.97
N THR A 276 -17.99 17.10 13.97
CA THR A 276 -17.72 16.18 15.11
C THR A 276 -16.22 16.03 15.38
N VAL A 277 -15.40 15.89 14.33
CA VAL A 277 -13.94 15.81 14.48
C VAL A 277 -13.38 17.12 15.06
N LEU A 278 -13.78 18.27 14.51
CA LEU A 278 -13.32 19.57 14.99
C LEU A 278 -13.72 19.85 16.45
N GLU A 279 -14.91 19.41 16.87
CA GLU A 279 -15.36 19.53 18.26
C GLU A 279 -14.50 18.69 19.21
N LYS A 280 -14.22 17.42 18.85
CA LYS A 280 -13.32 16.53 19.62
C LYS A 280 -11.91 17.11 19.71
N GLU A 281 -11.37 17.62 18.61
CA GLU A 281 -10.01 18.19 18.59
C GLU A 281 -9.90 19.48 19.40
N LYS A 282 -10.93 20.34 19.37
CA LYS A 282 -11.01 21.53 20.23
C LYS A 282 -11.01 21.16 21.71
N GLU A 283 -11.74 20.11 22.10
CA GLU A 283 -11.75 19.62 23.48
C GLU A 283 -10.35 19.13 23.89
N ILE A 284 -9.67 18.38 23.03
CA ILE A 284 -8.29 17.92 23.27
C ILE A 284 -7.33 19.11 23.42
N ILE A 285 -7.42 20.13 22.56
CA ILE A 285 -6.59 21.34 22.66
C ILE A 285 -6.89 22.09 23.96
N GLY A 286 -8.18 22.26 24.31
CA GLY A 286 -8.59 22.89 25.56
C GLY A 286 -8.06 22.15 26.79
N LEU A 287 -8.16 20.82 26.81
CA LEU A 287 -7.58 19.97 27.84
C LEU A 287 -6.06 20.07 27.90
N ASN A 288 -5.37 20.13 26.76
CA ASN A 288 -3.92 20.28 26.70
C ASN A 288 -3.44 21.66 27.17
N VAL A 289 -4.20 22.72 26.91
CA VAL A 289 -3.91 24.06 27.46
C VAL A 289 -4.05 24.03 28.98
N ILE A 290 -5.14 23.44 29.51
CA ILE A 290 -5.36 23.28 30.95
C ILE A 290 -4.27 22.39 31.58
N LEU A 291 -3.89 21.30 30.92
CA LEU A 291 -2.82 20.41 31.37
C LEU A 291 -1.46 21.09 31.30
N LYS A 292 -1.19 21.95 30.33
CA LYS A 292 0.04 22.75 30.25
C LYS A 292 0.08 23.81 31.35
N GLU A 293 -1.04 24.46 31.67
CA GLU A 293 -1.13 25.38 32.80
C GLU A 293 -0.95 24.64 34.13
N LYS A 294 -1.58 23.47 34.29
CA LYS A 294 -1.39 22.60 35.45
C LYS A 294 0.02 22.02 35.55
N LYS A 295 0.61 21.61 34.42
CA LYS A 295 2.00 21.13 34.32
C LYS A 295 2.98 22.26 34.61
N LYS A 296 2.71 23.50 34.19
CA LYS A 296 3.50 24.68 34.56
C LYS A 296 3.42 24.98 36.07
N SER A 297 2.28 24.73 36.71
CA SER A 297 2.20 24.75 38.18
C SER A 297 2.88 23.56 38.86
N ILE A 298 3.10 22.44 38.15
CA ILE A 298 3.81 21.25 38.64
C ILE A 298 5.32 21.31 38.35
N GLU A 299 5.77 21.95 37.26
CA GLU A 299 7.18 22.17 36.85
C GLU A 299 7.89 23.24 37.70
N ILE A 300 7.17 23.85 38.66
CA ILE A 300 7.81 24.39 39.87
C ILE A 300 8.52 23.26 40.67
N ILE A 301 8.32 21.99 40.27
CA ILE A 301 9.04 20.77 40.66
C ILE A 301 9.42 19.98 39.37
N GLY A 302 10.54 20.32 38.74
CA GLY A 302 11.35 19.41 37.89
C GLY A 302 10.84 19.05 36.47
N HIS A 303 11.69 19.32 35.48
CA HIS A 303 11.50 19.15 34.02
C HIS A 303 11.32 17.70 33.52
N GLU A 304 10.47 17.53 32.50
CA GLU A 304 10.80 16.98 31.17
C GLU A 304 9.53 16.87 30.27
N ASP A 305 9.60 17.43 29.04
CA ASP A 305 9.46 16.71 27.76
C ASP A 305 9.14 17.68 26.61
N ILE A 306 10.05 17.79 25.64
CA ILE A 306 10.06 18.79 24.54
C ILE A 306 9.55 18.19 23.21
N GLU A 307 9.41 16.86 23.13
CA GLU A 307 9.16 16.17 21.86
C GLU A 307 7.67 16.19 21.45
N LEU A 308 6.74 16.06 22.39
CA LEU A 308 5.29 16.19 22.13
C LEU A 308 4.95 17.57 21.53
N SER A 309 5.63 18.64 21.97
CA SER A 309 5.34 20.00 21.52
C SER A 309 5.63 20.23 20.04
N LYS A 310 6.50 19.42 19.41
CA LYS A 310 6.83 19.55 17.98
C LYS A 310 5.79 18.88 17.10
N HIS A 311 5.29 17.71 17.50
CA HIS A 311 4.22 17.02 16.78
C HIS A 311 2.92 17.85 16.75
N PHE A 312 2.59 18.50 17.87
CA PHE A 312 1.43 19.40 17.97
C PHE A 312 1.52 20.65 17.09
N LEU A 313 2.71 21.22 16.87
CA LEU A 313 2.89 22.37 15.99
C LEU A 313 2.66 22.01 14.51
N ASN A 314 2.92 20.76 14.12
CA ASN A 314 2.73 20.28 12.76
C ASN A 314 1.24 20.07 12.43
N ILE A 315 0.48 19.48 13.35
CA ILE A 315 -0.99 19.32 13.21
C ILE A 315 -1.67 20.71 13.17
N TYR A 316 -1.18 21.65 13.98
CA TYR A 316 -1.69 23.02 13.98
C TYR A 316 -1.39 23.76 12.66
N SER A 317 -0.23 23.56 12.03
CA SER A 317 0.05 24.20 10.73
C SER A 317 -0.81 23.65 9.61
N GLU A 318 -1.03 22.32 9.56
CA GLU A 318 -1.83 21.70 8.49
C GLU A 318 -3.31 22.07 8.58
N THR A 319 -3.85 22.20 9.80
CA THR A 319 -5.23 22.65 10.03
C THR A 319 -5.41 24.14 9.74
N VAL A 320 -4.42 24.98 10.02
CA VAL A 320 -4.43 26.41 9.66
C VAL A 320 -4.32 26.58 8.14
N ASP A 321 -3.42 25.85 7.47
CA ASP A 321 -3.27 25.92 6.01
C ASP A 321 -4.55 25.48 5.28
N PHE A 322 -5.25 24.47 5.81
CA PHE A 322 -6.56 24.06 5.29
C PHE A 322 -7.62 25.15 5.49
N VAL A 323 -7.72 25.73 6.69
CA VAL A 323 -8.69 26.81 6.98
C VAL A 323 -8.41 28.08 6.18
N ASP A 324 -7.14 28.38 5.92
CA ASP A 324 -6.71 29.51 5.09
C ASP A 324 -6.89 29.24 3.58
N SER A 325 -7.00 27.97 3.18
CA SER A 325 -7.32 27.59 1.80
C SER A 325 -8.81 27.72 1.45
N ILE A 326 -9.69 27.82 2.46
CA ILE A 326 -11.13 28.03 2.27
C ILE A 326 -11.36 29.47 1.83
N THR A 327 -12.02 29.65 0.69
CA THR A 327 -12.35 30.96 0.14
C THR A 327 -13.36 31.70 1.02
N GLU A 328 -13.38 33.03 0.97
CA GLU A 328 -14.37 33.83 1.72
C GLU A 328 -15.81 33.50 1.30
N GLU A 329 -16.01 33.00 0.07
CA GLU A 329 -17.30 32.55 -0.45
C GLU A 329 -17.75 31.25 0.25
N GLU A 330 -16.84 30.26 0.38
CA GLU A 330 -17.09 29.02 1.12
C GLU A 330 -17.28 29.26 2.62
N LYS A 331 -16.53 30.21 3.22
CA LYS A 331 -16.74 30.62 4.61
C LYS A 331 -18.14 31.22 4.82
N GLN A 332 -18.60 32.01 3.86
CA GLN A 332 -19.94 32.61 3.91
C GLN A 332 -21.03 31.54 3.77
N GLU A 333 -20.87 30.57 2.86
CA GLU A 333 -21.80 29.43 2.72
C GLU A 333 -21.86 28.58 4.00
N ILE A 334 -20.71 28.32 4.64
CA ILE A 334 -20.65 27.60 5.91
C ILE A 334 -21.37 28.38 7.01
N ASN A 335 -21.17 29.69 7.10
CA ASN A 335 -21.82 30.53 8.11
C ASN A 335 -23.35 30.62 7.90
N ASP A 336 -23.80 30.78 6.65
CA ASP A 336 -25.22 30.84 6.32
C ASP A 336 -25.91 29.49 6.59
N PHE A 337 -25.21 28.38 6.34
CA PHE A 337 -25.68 27.05 6.71
C PHE A 337 -25.79 26.87 8.23
N ILE A 338 -24.78 27.29 9.01
CA ILE A 338 -24.81 27.23 10.48
C ILE A 338 -25.99 28.02 11.03
N LYS A 339 -26.18 29.26 10.55
CA LYS A 339 -27.27 30.13 10.99
C LYS A 339 -28.65 29.55 10.71
N LYS A 340 -28.82 28.93 9.53
CA LYS A 340 -30.07 28.24 9.16
C LYS A 340 -30.37 27.04 10.07
N GLN A 341 -29.35 26.32 10.50
CA GLN A 341 -29.52 25.18 11.43
C GLN A 341 -29.84 25.64 12.85
N GLU A 342 -29.30 26.77 13.31
CA GLU A 342 -29.67 27.37 14.59
C GLU A 342 -31.12 27.87 14.62
N GLU A 343 -31.62 28.40 13.50
CA GLU A 343 -33.02 28.80 13.35
C GLU A 343 -33.97 27.59 13.44
N ILE A 344 -33.64 26.48 12.75
CA ILE A 344 -34.41 25.23 12.82
C ILE A 344 -34.44 24.62 14.24
N LYS A 345 -33.39 24.82 15.03
CA LYS A 345 -33.29 24.28 16.40
C LYS A 345 -34.09 25.08 17.43
N ASN A 346 -34.47 26.32 17.09
CA ASN A 346 -35.20 27.25 17.95
C ASN A 346 -36.70 27.37 17.60
N GLU A 347 -37.14 26.70 16.53
CA GLU A 347 -38.55 26.41 16.21
C GLU A 347 -38.97 25.04 16.75
#